data_AF-A0A7X6V652-F1
#
_entry.id   AF-A0A7X6V652-F1
#
_cell.length_a   1.000
_cell.length_b   1.000
_cell.length_c   1.000
_cell.angle_alpha   90.00
_cell.angle_beta   90.00
_cell.angle_gamma   90.00
#
_symmetry.space_group_name_H-M   'P 1'
#
loop_
_entity.id
_entity.type
_entity.pdbx_description
1 polymer ?
#
loop_
_entity_poly.entity_id
_entity_poly.type
_entity_poly.pdbx_seq_one_letter_code
_entity_poly.pdbx_strand_id
1 'polypeptide(L)'
;LNLTVEKYAKTQSNLSAWMEENLPEGFTVFKLPPTARKRLRTSNAAENLHRQIRRRTKVAGLFPNENSLLRPVAAILSEISDEWETGKVYLNVKDI
;
A
#
# COMPACT_ATOMS: atom_id res chain seq x y z
N LEU A 1 2.79 4.17 22.85
CA LEU A 1 3.72 4.88 21.94
C LEU A 1 4.97 5.31 22.71
N ASN A 2 4.82 6.05 23.81
CA ASN A 2 5.94 6.60 24.59
C ASN A 2 6.94 5.52 25.08
N LEU A 3 6.44 4.42 25.64
CA LEU A 3 7.30 3.30 26.08
C LEU A 3 8.16 2.71 24.95
N THR A 4 7.62 2.65 23.73
CA THR A 4 8.36 2.14 22.56
C THR A 4 9.35 3.16 22.02
N VAL A 5 8.98 4.45 22.00
CA VAL A 5 9.86 5.55 21.59
C VAL A 5 11.07 5.61 22.53
N GLU A 6 10.87 5.59 23.84
CA GLU A 6 11.94 5.59 24.85
C GLU A 6 12.87 4.37 24.70
N LYS A 7 12.31 3.20 24.40
CA LYS A 7 13.08 1.97 24.18
C LYS A 7 14.06 2.11 23.01
N TYR A 8 13.63 2.73 21.90
CA TYR A 8 14.46 2.88 20.70
C TYR A 8 15.26 4.19 20.67
N ALA A 9 15.02 5.13 21.59
CA ALA A 9 15.69 6.44 21.61
C ALA A 9 17.22 6.35 21.66
N LYS A 10 17.76 5.35 22.38
CA LYS A 10 19.22 5.16 22.53
C LYS A 10 19.88 4.40 21.38
N THR A 11 19.18 3.45 20.77
CA THR A 11 19.75 2.57 19.74
C THR A 11 19.45 3.04 18.32
N GLN A 12 18.30 3.70 18.12
CA GLN A 12 17.78 4.14 16.83
C GLN A 12 17.00 5.47 17.00
N SER A 13 17.72 6.55 17.28
CA SER A 13 17.14 7.88 17.53
C SER A 13 16.29 8.42 16.37
N ASN A 14 16.75 8.22 15.12
CA ASN A 14 15.98 8.64 13.94
C ASN A 14 14.64 7.91 13.84
N LEU A 15 14.61 6.62 14.19
CA LEU A 15 13.39 5.84 14.19
C LEU A 15 12.44 6.30 15.30
N SER A 16 12.96 6.57 16.50
CA SER A 16 12.12 7.01 17.62
C SER A 16 11.46 8.37 17.31
N ALA A 17 12.19 9.31 16.72
CA ALA A 17 11.67 10.60 16.28
C ALA A 17 10.58 10.43 15.20
N TRP A 18 10.85 9.65 14.16
CA TRP A 18 9.87 9.35 13.12
C TRP A 18 8.62 8.68 13.70
N MET A 19 8.79 7.76 14.65
CA MET A 19 7.69 7.03 15.27
C MET A 19 6.72 7.95 16.02
N GLU A 20 7.26 8.91 16.78
CA GLU A 20 6.47 9.85 17.56
C GLU A 20 5.61 10.76 16.67
N GLU A 21 6.17 11.20 15.55
CA GLU A 21 5.49 12.05 14.58
C GLU A 21 4.45 11.29 13.74
N ASN A 22 4.77 10.07 13.27
CA ASN A 22 4.01 9.41 12.20
C ASN A 22 3.06 8.30 12.67
N LEU A 23 3.36 7.59 13.78
CA LEU A 23 2.46 6.53 14.26
C LEU A 23 1.08 7.01 14.71
N PRO A 24 0.90 8.22 15.30
CA PRO A 24 -0.42 8.70 15.67
C PRO A 24 -1.43 8.68 14.51
N GLU A 25 -1.00 9.05 13.31
CA GLU A 25 -1.84 8.97 12.10
C GLU A 25 -2.15 7.51 11.74
N GLY A 26 -1.15 6.61 11.80
CA GLY A 26 -1.34 5.19 11.55
C GLY A 26 -2.34 4.51 12.49
N PHE A 27 -2.51 5.01 13.72
CA PHE A 27 -3.47 4.47 14.69
C PHE A 27 -4.93 4.77 14.34
N THR A 28 -5.21 5.64 13.37
CA THR A 28 -6.57 5.87 12.86
C THR A 28 -7.25 4.58 12.38
N VAL A 29 -6.47 3.61 11.89
CA VAL A 29 -6.95 2.29 11.46
C VAL A 29 -7.70 1.53 12.56
N PHE A 30 -7.43 1.82 13.85
CA PHE A 30 -8.11 1.17 14.98
C PHE A 30 -9.58 1.54 15.12
N LYS A 31 -10.03 2.62 14.46
CA LYS A 31 -11.44 3.01 14.39
C LYS A 31 -12.25 2.08 13.47
N LEU A 32 -11.59 1.34 12.58
CA LEU A 32 -12.24 0.48 11.60
C LEU A 32 -12.66 -0.88 12.18
N PRO A 33 -13.68 -1.53 11.61
CA PRO A 33 -14.08 -2.89 11.95
C PRO A 33 -12.90 -3.90 11.92
N PRO A 34 -12.90 -4.94 12.78
CA PRO A 34 -11.85 -5.96 12.79
C PRO A 34 -11.61 -6.64 11.42
N THR A 35 -12.66 -6.77 10.60
CA THR A 35 -12.61 -7.34 9.25
C THR A 35 -11.74 -6.50 8.31
N ALA A 36 -11.97 -5.18 8.25
CA ALA A 36 -11.16 -4.25 7.48
C ALA A 36 -9.72 -4.16 8.01
N ARG A 37 -9.55 -4.08 9.34
CA ARG A 37 -8.22 -4.04 9.96
C ARG A 37 -7.34 -5.23 9.58
N LYS A 38 -7.92 -6.44 9.49
CA LYS A 38 -7.17 -7.65 9.10
C LYS A 38 -6.57 -7.54 7.69
N ARG A 39 -7.26 -6.86 6.77
CA ARG A 39 -6.79 -6.62 5.40
C ARG A 39 -5.79 -5.47 5.34
N LEU A 40 -6.12 -4.34 5.98
CA LEU A 40 -5.30 -3.12 5.99
C LEU A 40 -3.98 -3.27 6.75
N ARG A 41 -3.87 -4.22 7.69
CA ARG A 41 -2.62 -4.52 8.40
C ARG A 41 -1.48 -4.97 7.47
N THR A 42 -1.79 -5.44 6.26
CA THR A 42 -0.79 -5.97 5.33
C THR A 42 -0.65 -5.10 4.09
N SER A 43 0.58 -4.92 3.60
CA SER A 43 0.91 -4.28 2.32
C SER A 43 0.68 -5.19 1.11
N ASN A 44 0.16 -6.42 1.32
CA ASN A 44 0.05 -7.45 0.29
C ASN A 44 -0.69 -7.00 -0.98
N ALA A 45 -1.78 -6.24 -0.86
CA ALA A 45 -2.50 -5.73 -2.03
C ALA A 45 -1.64 -4.76 -2.84
N ALA A 46 -1.04 -3.76 -2.19
CA ALA A 46 -0.16 -2.79 -2.84
C ALA A 46 1.08 -3.47 -3.44
N GLU A 47 1.70 -4.40 -2.71
CA GLU A 47 2.84 -5.17 -3.22
C GLU A 47 2.47 -6.03 -4.43
N ASN A 48 1.30 -6.67 -4.41
CA ASN A 48 0.84 -7.46 -5.54
C ASN A 48 0.56 -6.57 -6.76
N LEU A 49 -0.08 -5.42 -6.56
CA LEU A 49 -0.32 -4.42 -7.61
C LEU A 49 1.01 -3.96 -8.23
N HIS A 50 1.95 -3.51 -7.40
CA HIS A 50 3.28 -3.09 -7.86
C HIS A 50 4.04 -4.22 -8.56
N ARG A 51 3.92 -5.46 -8.09
CA ARG A 51 4.53 -6.63 -8.74
C ARG A 51 3.94 -6.86 -10.13
N GLN A 52 2.63 -6.74 -10.31
CA GLN A 52 1.98 -6.90 -11.61
C GLN A 52 2.43 -5.82 -12.59
N ILE A 53 2.44 -4.55 -12.15
CA ILE A 53 2.96 -3.43 -12.96
C ILE A 53 4.41 -3.71 -13.38
N ARG A 54 5.29 -4.02 -12.41
CA ARG A 54 6.71 -4.31 -12.68
C ARG A 54 6.90 -5.48 -13.65
N ARG A 55 6.08 -6.54 -13.56
CA ARG A 55 6.19 -7.69 -14.47
C ARG A 55 5.92 -7.31 -15.93
N ARG A 56 4.87 -6.53 -16.18
CA ARG A 56 4.48 -6.15 -17.54
C ARG A 56 5.36 -5.03 -18.11
N THR A 57 5.82 -4.10 -17.28
CA THR A 57 6.75 -3.05 -17.73
C THR A 57 8.18 -3.56 -17.94
N LYS A 58 8.60 -4.61 -17.23
CA LYS A 58 9.94 -5.21 -17.37
C LYS A 58 10.23 -5.72 -18.79
N VAL A 59 9.22 -6.16 -19.54
CA VAL A 59 9.38 -6.65 -20.92
C VAL A 59 9.84 -5.54 -21.87
N ALA A 60 9.34 -4.32 -21.67
CA ALA A 60 9.72 -3.17 -22.50
C ALA A 60 11.14 -2.68 -22.20
N GLY A 61 11.59 -2.78 -20.95
CA GLY A 61 12.93 -2.38 -20.49
C GLY A 61 13.15 -0.87 -20.44
N LEU A 62 12.86 -0.15 -21.52
CA LEU A 62 12.94 1.31 -21.66
C LEU A 62 11.69 1.82 -22.40
N PHE A 63 11.18 2.98 -21.97
CA PHE A 63 10.10 3.68 -22.67
C PHE A 63 10.63 4.97 -23.31
N PRO A 64 10.19 5.31 -24.53
CA PRO A 64 10.68 6.48 -25.25
C PRO A 64 10.17 7.82 -24.70
N ASN A 65 9.09 7.83 -23.91
CA ASN A 65 8.55 8.98 -23.20
C ASN A 65 7.55 8.51 -22.12
N GLU A 66 7.13 9.42 -21.25
CA GLU A 66 6.20 9.15 -20.14
C GLU A 66 4.83 8.64 -20.63
N ASN A 67 4.30 9.20 -21.73
CA ASN A 67 3.02 8.77 -22.29
C ASN A 67 3.04 7.31 -22.74
N SER A 68 4.18 6.84 -23.27
CA SER A 68 4.36 5.44 -23.67
C SER A 68 4.43 4.49 -22.47
N LEU A 69 4.90 4.94 -21.30
CA LEU A 69 4.82 4.19 -20.04
C LEU A 69 3.41 4.22 -19.44
N LEU A 70 2.74 5.38 -19.50
CA LEU A 70 1.42 5.56 -18.89
C LEU A 70 0.38 4.64 -19.52
N ARG A 71 0.42 4.43 -20.84
CA ARG A 71 -0.52 3.57 -21.57
C ARG A 71 -0.61 2.13 -21.01
N PRO A 72 0.49 1.35 -20.94
CA PRO A 72 0.42 -0.01 -20.38
C PRO A 72 0.11 -0.01 -18.89
N VAL A 73 0.58 0.99 -18.12
CA VAL A 73 0.24 1.07 -16.69
C VAL A 73 -1.26 1.28 -16.49
N ALA A 74 -1.86 2.23 -17.22
CA ALA A 74 -3.29 2.49 -17.17
C ALA A 74 -4.12 1.27 -17.60
N ALA A 75 -3.69 0.57 -18.66
CA ALA A 75 -4.34 -0.67 -19.10
C ALA A 75 -4.33 -1.74 -17.99
N ILE A 76 -3.19 -1.96 -17.32
CA ILE A 76 -3.08 -2.91 -16.20
C ILE A 76 -4.01 -2.53 -15.05
N LEU A 77 -4.04 -1.25 -14.70
CA LEU A 77 -4.90 -0.77 -13.62
C LEU A 77 -6.38 -0.94 -13.96
N SER A 78 -6.76 -0.69 -15.22
CA SER A 78 -8.13 -0.92 -15.71
C SER A 78 -8.51 -2.39 -15.60
N GLU A 79 -7.68 -3.31 -16.09
CA GLU A 79 -7.93 -4.76 -15.99
C GLU A 79 -8.11 -5.22 -14.54
N ILE A 80 -7.26 -4.74 -13.62
CA ILE A 80 -7.35 -5.07 -12.19
C ILE A 80 -8.64 -4.48 -11.58
N SER A 81 -9.04 -3.27 -11.99
CA SER A 81 -10.30 -2.67 -11.55
C SER A 81 -11.49 -3.52 -11.98
N ASP A 82 -11.54 -3.92 -13.25
CA ASP A 82 -12.60 -4.76 -13.81
C ASP A 82 -12.69 -6.11 -13.08
N GLU A 83 -11.54 -6.73 -12.76
CA GLU A 83 -11.48 -7.96 -11.96
C GLU A 83 -12.02 -7.78 -10.53
N TRP A 84 -11.77 -6.62 -9.92
CA TRP A 84 -12.25 -6.34 -8.57
C TRP A 84 -13.75 -6.02 -8.53
N GLU A 85 -14.27 -5.36 -9.57
CA GLU A 85 -15.69 -5.06 -9.71
C GLU A 85 -16.53 -6.30 -10.01
N THR A 86 -16.01 -7.20 -10.85
CA THR A 86 -16.72 -8.42 -11.27
C THR A 86 -16.43 -9.64 -10.40
N GLY A 87 -15.32 -9.63 -9.67
CA GLY A 87 -14.81 -10.75 -8.90
C GLY A 87 -14.78 -10.52 -7.39
N LYS A 88 -13.75 -11.06 -6.74
CA LYS A 88 -13.61 -11.00 -5.28
C LYS A 88 -12.93 -9.70 -4.86
N VAL A 89 -13.72 -8.77 -4.35
CA VAL A 89 -13.25 -7.49 -3.80
C VAL A 89 -12.28 -7.73 -2.62
N TYR A 90 -11.12 -7.06 -2.65
CA TYR A 90 -10.10 -7.17 -1.61
C TYR A 90 -10.48 -6.43 -0.30
N LEU A 91 -11.10 -5.25 -0.44
CA LEU A 91 -11.62 -4.39 0.65
C LEU A 91 -13.00 -3.87 0.24
N ASN A 92 -14.04 -4.26 0.95
CA ASN A 92 -15.39 -3.76 0.67
C ASN A 92 -15.55 -2.38 1.30
N VAL A 93 -16.08 -1.41 0.55
CA VAL A 93 -16.36 -0.06 1.05
C VAL A 93 -17.31 -0.08 2.25
N LYS A 94 -18.19 -1.09 2.33
CA LYS A 94 -19.08 -1.29 3.50
C LYS A 94 -18.34 -1.70 4.78
N ASP A 95 -17.10 -2.20 4.67
CA ASP A 95 -16.28 -2.62 5.80
C ASP A 95 -15.42 -1.46 6.35
N ILE A 96 -15.36 -0.31 5.68
CA ILE A 96 -14.59 0.89 6.04
C ILE A 96 -15.55 1.95 6.59
#